data_AF-A0AAJ3NLJ2-F1
#
_entry.id   AF-A0AAJ3NLJ2-F1
#
_cell.length_a   1.000
_cell.length_b   1.000
_cell.length_c   1.000
_cell.angle_alpha   90.00
_cell.angle_beta   90.00
_cell.angle_gamma   90.00
#
_symmetry.space_group_name_H-M   'P 1'
#
loop_
_entity.id
_entity.type
_entity.pdbx_description
1 polymer ?
#
loop_
_entity_poly.entity_id
_entity_poly.type
_entity_poly.pdbx_seq_one_letter_code
_entity_poly.pdbx_strand_id
1 'polypeptide(L)'
;MAAAADLVGVRSQLSAAYSASGATTGMAAAASDEVSVAIAALFGAYAEDYQALGARAEAFFDQFVQTLSASARWYEVAEAAAAERLQSLGQGAVNVVNAELFGGSGGSSGGGSTNGGGSGGAGTGGSGGSTSGGSGGTTGGGSTIGGTTPSPLSATYAVTSQWDSGFTAKYTITNSGASPVTNWQAQFDLPANESITTVWNANVAQSGTQYTLTPASYDGTIASGGSVTVGFQATQTGTYSPPTHLLLNGQPVTITDPGGTGTGGAGTGSGGIGSGGSGSGGTGSGTTSSGVYSPYVDVTLWPGPNGYNFANAATAGIKDVTLAFITADSTGSPAWGGYSAYAVSGGSQISFINNQITAMHNAGITGSISFGGAAGTDLAVYAASNHMSAAQLAQSYEQVVNAYHIYSLDYDVEGAMQSNNSALTLQSQAIAMMQQQEAANGTPVTVSYTLPVLPSGLVAGSNGGLNVLNTANANGVAVSRVNIMAMDYYDPSVTNMGTAAINAATTTHSQLLAMYPSLSSEQAWQMLGVTPLIGINDDPSEIFTLANAQQLTAFAQQNHIGELSMWELPRDLTGTLGAVDATDGSGIAQTPFAFSQIFEQIGTESQM
;
A
#
# COMPACT_ATOMS: atom_id res chain seq x y z
N MET A 1 12.24 -8.82 24.96
CA MET A 1 13.20 -7.74 25.28
C MET A 1 14.68 -8.18 25.25
N ALA A 2 15.10 -9.27 25.91
CA ALA A 2 16.52 -9.66 25.96
C ALA A 2 17.18 -9.93 24.59
N ALA A 3 16.50 -10.64 23.67
CA ALA A 3 17.05 -10.95 22.35
C ALA A 3 17.27 -9.70 21.45
N ALA A 4 16.40 -8.69 21.55
CA ALA A 4 16.55 -7.43 20.82
C ALA A 4 17.75 -6.62 21.35
N ALA A 5 17.97 -6.63 22.68
CA ALA A 5 19.14 -6.00 23.29
C ALA A 5 20.46 -6.72 22.91
N ASP A 6 20.44 -8.05 22.82
CA ASP A 6 21.60 -8.83 22.37
C ASP A 6 21.95 -8.58 20.90
N LEU A 7 20.94 -8.41 20.03
CA LEU A 7 21.12 -8.03 18.62
C LEU A 7 21.70 -6.63 18.45
N VAL A 8 21.29 -5.67 19.30
CA VAL A 8 21.92 -4.34 19.39
C VAL A 8 23.39 -4.44 19.86
N GLY A 9 23.70 -5.40 20.74
CA GLY A 9 25.07 -5.71 21.16
C GLY A 9 25.95 -6.21 20.01
N VAL A 10 25.45 -7.17 19.23
CA VAL A 10 26.13 -7.70 18.03
C VAL A 10 26.35 -6.60 16.98
N ARG A 11 25.35 -5.72 16.78
CA ARG A 11 25.44 -4.53 15.92
C ARG A 11 26.58 -3.60 16.33
N SER A 12 26.74 -3.31 17.61
CA SER A 12 27.82 -2.41 18.09
C SER A 12 29.21 -2.96 17.75
N GLN A 13 29.38 -4.28 17.81
CA GLN A 13 30.63 -4.95 17.48
C GLN A 13 30.89 -4.97 15.98
N LEU A 14 29.85 -5.13 15.16
CA LEU A 14 29.95 -5.15 13.71
C LEU A 14 30.23 -3.74 13.13
N SER A 15 29.56 -2.71 13.63
CA SER A 15 29.82 -1.31 13.25
C SER A 15 31.23 -0.85 13.65
N ALA A 16 31.72 -1.28 14.82
CA ALA A 16 33.11 -1.07 15.23
C ALA A 16 34.13 -1.78 14.32
N ALA A 17 33.77 -2.95 13.77
CA ALA A 17 34.62 -3.67 12.81
C ALA A 17 34.62 -3.01 11.42
N TYR A 18 33.48 -2.47 10.95
CA TYR A 18 33.39 -1.76 9.66
C TYR A 18 34.09 -0.41 9.69
N SER A 19 33.95 0.37 10.77
CA SER A 19 34.64 1.66 10.95
C SER A 19 36.15 1.53 11.19
N ALA A 20 36.63 0.34 11.58
CA ALA A 20 38.06 0.03 11.65
C ALA A 20 38.70 -0.27 10.28
N SER A 21 37.90 -0.48 9.22
CA SER A 21 38.40 -0.59 7.85
C SER A 21 38.58 0.81 7.25
N GLY A 22 39.83 1.26 7.12
CA GLY A 22 40.15 2.58 6.58
C GLY A 22 39.68 2.77 5.13
N ALA A 23 39.49 4.03 4.72
CA ALA A 23 38.92 4.44 3.43
C ALA A 23 39.59 3.77 2.22
N THR A 24 38.88 2.85 1.57
CA THR A 24 39.26 2.25 0.28
C THR A 24 38.74 3.05 -0.92
N THR A 25 37.95 4.11 -0.70
CA THR A 25 37.32 4.94 -1.75
C THR A 25 38.27 5.94 -2.41
N GLY A 26 39.51 6.05 -1.92
CA GLY A 26 40.52 6.96 -2.45
C GLY A 26 41.81 6.25 -2.85
N MET A 27 41.74 5.28 -3.77
CA MET A 27 42.97 4.74 -4.36
C MET A 27 43.58 5.76 -5.32
N ALA A 28 44.76 6.29 -4.99
CA ALA A 28 45.52 7.12 -5.93
C ALA A 28 45.94 6.28 -7.15
N ALA A 29 45.80 6.84 -8.36
CA ALA A 29 46.26 6.19 -9.57
C ALA A 29 47.76 5.90 -9.48
N ALA A 30 48.18 4.68 -9.84
CA ALA A 30 49.57 4.25 -9.74
C ALA A 30 50.52 5.04 -10.66
N ALA A 31 49.97 5.67 -11.70
CA ALA A 31 50.64 6.59 -12.62
C ALA A 31 49.62 7.57 -13.24
N SER A 32 50.10 8.65 -13.87
CA SER A 32 49.25 9.70 -14.47
C SER A 32 48.71 9.35 -15.87
N ASP A 33 48.84 8.09 -16.29
CA ASP A 33 48.28 7.63 -17.56
C ASP A 33 46.78 7.30 -17.42
N GLU A 34 46.08 7.39 -18.55
CA GLU A 34 44.62 7.23 -18.63
C GLU A 34 44.16 5.83 -18.17
N VAL A 35 44.99 4.80 -18.34
CA VAL A 35 44.66 3.43 -17.93
C VAL A 35 44.74 3.28 -16.42
N SER A 36 45.79 3.82 -15.78
CA SER A 36 45.93 3.82 -14.32
C SER A 36 44.85 4.64 -13.62
N VAL A 37 44.43 5.76 -14.20
CA VAL A 37 43.33 6.59 -13.70
C VAL A 37 41.99 5.86 -13.83
N ALA A 38 41.73 5.22 -14.98
CA ALA A 38 40.50 4.45 -15.21
C ALA A 38 40.38 3.23 -14.28
N ILE A 39 41.49 2.52 -14.03
CA ILE A 39 41.52 1.39 -13.10
C ILE A 39 41.28 1.87 -11.65
N ALA A 40 41.89 2.97 -11.23
CA ALA A 40 41.63 3.56 -9.91
C ALA A 40 40.17 4.00 -9.73
N ALA A 41 39.57 4.59 -10.77
CA ALA A 41 38.15 4.95 -10.78
C ALA A 41 37.23 3.71 -10.69
N LEU A 42 37.57 2.62 -11.39
CA LEU A 42 36.83 1.36 -11.33
C LEU A 42 36.85 0.75 -9.93
N PHE A 43 38.02 0.71 -9.26
CA PHE A 43 38.11 0.25 -7.89
C PHE A 43 37.40 1.18 -6.90
N GLY A 44 37.39 2.50 -7.14
CA GLY A 44 36.61 3.47 -6.38
C GLY A 44 35.10 3.20 -6.47
N ALA A 45 34.58 2.96 -7.68
CA ALA A 45 33.18 2.62 -7.90
C ALA A 45 32.78 1.30 -7.20
N TYR A 46 33.61 0.26 -7.28
CA TYR A 46 33.37 -0.99 -6.54
C TYR A 46 33.41 -0.80 -5.02
N ALA A 47 34.25 0.10 -4.51
CA ALA A 47 34.31 0.42 -3.08
C ALA A 47 33.05 1.20 -2.63
N GLU A 48 32.53 2.10 -3.46
CA GLU A 48 31.25 2.79 -3.23
C GLU A 48 30.07 1.81 -3.25
N ASP A 49 30.02 0.90 -4.23
CA ASP A 49 29.00 -0.17 -4.30
C ASP A 49 29.06 -1.09 -3.08
N TYR A 50 30.26 -1.42 -2.60
CA TYR A 50 30.45 -2.23 -1.39
C TYR A 50 30.00 -1.50 -0.12
N GLN A 51 30.29 -0.20 -0.01
CA GLN A 51 29.79 0.64 1.10
C GLN A 51 28.27 0.80 1.06
N ALA A 52 27.70 0.98 -0.14
CA ALA A 52 26.25 1.03 -0.34
C ALA A 52 25.58 -0.30 0.03
N LEU A 53 26.20 -1.43 -0.31
CA LEU A 53 25.72 -2.75 0.10
C LEU A 53 25.81 -2.96 1.61
N GLY A 54 26.88 -2.49 2.25
CA GLY A 54 27.02 -2.49 3.71
C GLY A 54 25.92 -1.68 4.40
N ALA A 55 25.68 -0.46 3.93
CA ALA A 55 24.60 0.40 4.44
C ALA A 55 23.19 -0.18 4.19
N ARG A 56 22.98 -0.86 3.06
CA ARG A 56 21.73 -1.57 2.77
C ARG A 56 21.52 -2.77 3.71
N ALA A 57 22.58 -3.50 4.03
CA ALA A 57 22.53 -4.58 5.00
C ALA A 57 22.24 -4.06 6.42
N GLU A 58 22.77 -2.87 6.77
CA GLU A 58 22.43 -2.19 8.03
C GLU A 58 20.96 -1.76 8.08
N ALA A 59 20.43 -1.15 7.01
CA ALA A 59 19.02 -0.77 6.91
C ALA A 59 18.07 -1.97 6.99
N PHE A 60 18.41 -3.07 6.32
CA PHE A 60 17.66 -4.33 6.42
C PHE A 60 17.71 -4.92 7.84
N PHE A 61 18.86 -4.85 8.50
CA PHE A 61 19.00 -5.34 9.88
C PHE A 61 18.22 -4.46 10.87
N ASP A 62 18.20 -3.15 10.68
CA ASP A 62 17.39 -2.22 11.47
C ASP A 62 15.89 -2.47 11.23
N GLN A 63 15.46 -2.71 9.98
CA GLN A 63 14.11 -3.17 9.65
C GLN A 63 13.76 -4.47 10.37
N PHE A 64 14.64 -5.46 10.33
CA PHE A 64 14.43 -6.74 11.02
C PHE A 64 14.26 -6.56 12.54
N VAL A 65 15.08 -5.72 13.18
CA VAL A 65 14.98 -5.44 14.63
C VAL A 65 13.73 -4.62 14.96
N GLN A 66 13.33 -3.68 14.09
CA GLN A 66 12.09 -2.91 14.23
C GLN A 66 10.87 -3.81 14.09
N THR A 67 10.80 -4.66 13.06
CA THR A 67 9.73 -5.65 12.88
C THR A 67 9.65 -6.61 14.06
N LEU A 68 10.79 -7.09 14.58
CA LEU A 68 10.84 -7.95 15.76
C LEU A 68 10.40 -7.24 17.05
N SER A 69 10.61 -5.92 17.13
CA SER A 69 10.16 -5.11 18.26
C SER A 69 8.68 -4.73 18.15
N ALA A 70 8.20 -4.49 16.93
CA ALA A 70 6.78 -4.28 16.63
C ALA A 70 5.98 -5.57 16.91
N SER A 71 6.45 -6.74 16.46
CA SER A 71 5.87 -8.05 16.78
C SER A 71 5.79 -8.31 18.28
N ALA A 72 6.75 -7.82 19.07
CA ALA A 72 6.68 -7.90 20.53
C ALA A 72 5.60 -6.99 21.14
N ARG A 73 5.33 -5.82 20.56
CA ARG A 73 4.24 -4.91 20.99
C ARG A 73 2.85 -5.44 20.63
N TRP A 74 2.73 -6.22 19.54
CA TRP A 74 1.48 -6.89 19.18
C TRP A 74 1.06 -7.95 20.20
N TYR A 75 2.00 -8.58 20.92
CA TYR A 75 1.66 -9.40 22.09
C TYR A 75 1.13 -8.56 23.26
N GLU A 76 1.69 -7.37 23.50
CA GLU A 76 1.18 -6.47 24.54
C GLU A 76 -0.21 -5.90 24.22
N VAL A 77 -0.47 -5.57 22.94
CA VAL A 77 -1.80 -5.14 22.46
C VAL A 77 -2.81 -6.29 22.50
N ALA A 78 -2.41 -7.51 22.12
CA ALA A 78 -3.25 -8.70 22.25
C ALA A 78 -3.58 -9.01 23.72
N GLU A 79 -2.60 -8.87 24.63
CA GLU A 79 -2.80 -9.02 26.08
C GLU A 79 -3.68 -7.89 26.64
N ALA A 80 -3.56 -6.64 26.15
CA ALA A 80 -4.45 -5.54 26.52
C ALA A 80 -5.89 -5.76 26.05
N ALA A 81 -6.09 -6.18 24.79
CA ALA A 81 -7.40 -6.52 24.25
C ALA A 81 -8.01 -7.77 24.92
N ALA A 82 -7.19 -8.73 25.34
CA ALA A 82 -7.62 -9.87 26.15
C ALA A 82 -7.98 -9.45 27.58
N ALA A 83 -7.22 -8.54 28.19
CA ALA A 83 -7.49 -7.99 29.51
C ALA A 83 -8.79 -7.17 29.54
N GLU A 84 -9.06 -6.37 28.50
CA GLU A 84 -10.31 -5.62 28.35
C GLU A 84 -11.53 -6.54 28.15
N ARG A 85 -11.37 -7.65 27.41
CA ARG A 85 -12.40 -8.72 27.32
C ARG A 85 -12.65 -9.40 28.67
N LEU A 86 -11.61 -9.65 29.46
CA LEU A 86 -11.77 -10.22 30.80
C LEU A 86 -12.47 -9.24 31.76
N GLN A 87 -12.18 -7.94 31.67
CA GLN A 87 -12.83 -6.92 32.49
C GLN A 87 -14.30 -6.73 32.15
N SER A 88 -14.68 -6.75 30.86
CA SER A 88 -16.09 -6.64 30.44
C SER A 88 -16.91 -7.86 30.87
N LEU A 89 -16.35 -9.07 30.74
CA LEU A 89 -16.95 -10.31 31.25
C LEU A 89 -17.07 -10.31 32.78
N GLY A 90 -16.04 -9.81 33.49
CA GLY A 90 -16.05 -9.65 34.94
C GLY A 90 -17.13 -8.67 35.41
N GLN A 91 -17.27 -7.52 34.74
CA GLN A 91 -18.30 -6.53 35.07
C GLN A 91 -19.71 -7.04 34.76
N GLY A 92 -19.89 -7.79 33.66
CA GLY A 92 -21.13 -8.48 33.34
C GLY A 92 -21.52 -9.50 34.41
N ALA A 93 -20.57 -10.32 34.89
CA ALA A 93 -20.79 -11.29 35.96
C ALA A 93 -21.14 -10.61 37.30
N VAL A 94 -20.45 -9.51 37.64
CA VAL A 94 -20.76 -8.73 38.86
C VAL A 94 -22.16 -8.11 38.78
N ASN A 95 -22.58 -7.62 37.61
CA ASN A 95 -23.92 -7.05 37.43
C ASN A 95 -25.02 -8.11 37.54
N VAL A 96 -24.80 -9.33 37.03
CA VAL A 96 -25.72 -10.46 37.21
C VAL A 96 -25.80 -10.87 38.68
N VAL A 97 -24.67 -10.99 39.37
CA VAL A 97 -24.63 -11.31 40.80
C VAL A 97 -25.31 -10.22 41.64
N ASN A 98 -25.10 -8.94 41.32
CA ASN A 98 -25.76 -7.84 42.04
C ASN A 98 -27.27 -7.79 41.77
N ALA A 99 -27.72 -8.14 40.56
CA ALA A 99 -29.15 -8.29 40.25
C ALA A 99 -29.79 -9.46 41.02
N GLU A 100 -29.08 -10.58 41.17
CA GLU A 100 -29.54 -11.74 41.94
C GLU A 100 -29.45 -11.55 43.47
N LEU A 101 -28.45 -10.80 43.96
CA LEU A 101 -28.16 -10.63 45.39
C LEU A 101 -28.92 -9.45 46.03
N PHE A 102 -29.22 -8.40 45.26
CA PHE A 102 -29.87 -7.18 45.76
C PHE A 102 -31.23 -6.86 45.11
N GLY A 103 -31.69 -7.66 44.14
CA GLY A 103 -32.99 -7.49 43.46
C GLY A 103 -34.22 -7.93 44.25
N GLY A 104 -34.12 -8.17 45.56
CA GLY A 104 -35.18 -8.71 46.40
C GLY A 104 -35.54 -7.83 47.60
N SER A 105 -36.36 -6.80 47.40
CA SER A 105 -37.59 -6.49 48.20
C SER A 105 -37.97 -5.00 48.17
N GLY A 106 -39.24 -4.70 47.85
CA GLY A 106 -39.82 -3.36 48.10
C GLY A 106 -41.04 -2.88 47.29
N GLY A 107 -42.13 -3.66 47.17
CA GLY A 107 -43.51 -3.10 47.28
C GLY A 107 -44.33 -2.68 46.03
N SER A 108 -45.25 -3.58 45.62
CA SER A 108 -46.66 -3.39 45.15
C SER A 108 -46.97 -2.39 44.00
N SER A 109 -47.62 -2.76 42.88
CA SER A 109 -48.95 -3.38 42.79
C SER A 109 -49.32 -3.80 41.34
N GLY A 110 -50.06 -4.91 41.19
CA GLY A 110 -51.16 -5.00 40.21
C GLY A 110 -51.01 -5.86 38.94
N GLY A 111 -51.28 -7.17 39.04
CA GLY A 111 -52.27 -7.87 38.19
C GLY A 111 -51.84 -8.53 36.87
N GLY A 112 -52.05 -9.85 36.76
CA GLY A 112 -52.30 -10.51 35.46
C GLY A 112 -51.67 -11.90 35.27
N SER A 113 -52.39 -12.95 35.69
CA SER A 113 -52.08 -14.38 35.54
C SER A 113 -52.34 -14.90 34.11
N THR A 114 -51.55 -15.85 33.61
CA THR A 114 -51.93 -17.25 33.23
C THR A 114 -50.77 -17.93 32.46
N ASN A 115 -50.14 -18.97 33.01
CA ASN A 115 -50.32 -20.43 32.73
C ASN A 115 -50.08 -20.85 31.26
N GLY A 116 -49.31 -21.89 30.91
CA GLY A 116 -48.56 -22.88 31.67
C GLY A 116 -48.05 -24.02 30.75
N GLY A 117 -46.89 -24.59 31.13
CA GLY A 117 -46.48 -26.00 31.11
C GLY A 117 -46.74 -26.96 29.94
N GLY A 118 -45.70 -27.73 29.59
CA GLY A 118 -45.82 -29.02 28.90
C GLY A 118 -44.49 -29.68 28.52
N SER A 119 -43.93 -30.49 29.42
CA SER A 119 -42.69 -31.26 29.26
C SER A 119 -42.86 -32.57 28.49
N GLY A 120 -41.78 -33.01 27.81
CA GLY A 120 -41.24 -34.37 27.97
C GLY A 120 -41.51 -35.41 26.86
N GLY A 121 -40.46 -36.14 26.48
CA GLY A 121 -40.59 -37.49 25.90
C GLY A 121 -39.53 -37.88 24.88
N ALA A 122 -38.50 -38.60 25.33
CA ALA A 122 -37.46 -39.22 24.52
C ALA A 122 -37.96 -40.46 23.73
N GLY A 123 -37.27 -40.80 22.63
CA GLY A 123 -37.45 -42.06 21.91
C GLY A 123 -36.32 -42.30 20.89
N THR A 124 -35.46 -43.26 21.21
CA THR A 124 -34.28 -43.74 20.48
C THR A 124 -34.63 -44.74 19.36
N GLY A 125 -33.78 -44.82 18.31
CA GLY A 125 -33.35 -46.09 17.73
C GLY A 125 -33.51 -46.27 16.22
N GLY A 126 -32.42 -46.70 15.55
CA GLY A 126 -32.50 -47.50 14.31
C GLY A 126 -31.53 -47.12 13.18
N SER A 127 -30.32 -47.67 13.23
CA SER A 127 -29.32 -47.66 12.14
C SER A 127 -29.68 -48.58 10.97
N GLY A 128 -29.14 -48.30 9.77
CA GLY A 128 -28.70 -49.35 8.85
C GLY A 128 -28.88 -49.08 7.35
N GLY A 129 -27.77 -49.18 6.60
CA GLY A 129 -27.80 -49.78 5.25
C GLY A 129 -27.24 -48.95 4.10
N SER A 130 -25.98 -49.17 3.79
CA SER A 130 -25.21 -48.66 2.64
C SER A 130 -25.37 -49.55 1.39
N THR A 131 -25.25 -49.00 0.18
CA THR A 131 -24.24 -49.34 -0.87
C THR A 131 -24.71 -49.28 -2.35
N SER A 132 -23.84 -48.65 -3.16
CA SER A 132 -23.50 -48.89 -4.60
C SER A 132 -24.56 -48.58 -5.67
N GLY A 133 -24.25 -48.04 -6.87
CA GLY A 133 -23.00 -47.80 -7.60
C GLY A 133 -23.29 -47.95 -9.11
N GLY A 134 -22.67 -47.16 -10.00
CA GLY A 134 -22.71 -47.44 -11.45
C GLY A 134 -22.50 -46.24 -12.37
N SER A 135 -21.36 -46.21 -13.06
CA SER A 135 -20.90 -45.19 -14.02
C SER A 135 -21.29 -45.49 -15.48
N GLY A 136 -21.41 -44.43 -16.30
CA GLY A 136 -20.79 -44.36 -17.65
C GLY A 136 -21.69 -44.39 -18.90
N GLY A 137 -21.53 -43.40 -19.79
CA GLY A 137 -21.78 -43.54 -21.24
C GLY A 137 -22.46 -42.38 -21.99
N THR A 138 -21.69 -41.70 -22.85
CA THR A 138 -21.93 -40.49 -23.69
C THR A 138 -22.68 -40.71 -25.03
N THR A 139 -23.34 -39.67 -25.60
CA THR A 139 -22.97 -38.97 -26.88
C THR A 139 -24.04 -38.00 -27.44
N GLY A 140 -23.57 -36.81 -27.87
CA GLY A 140 -24.10 -35.95 -28.96
C GLY A 140 -25.20 -34.92 -28.60
N GLY A 141 -25.12 -33.62 -28.88
CA GLY A 141 -24.21 -32.79 -29.67
C GLY A 141 -25.01 -31.61 -30.21
N GLY A 142 -24.71 -30.38 -29.75
CA GLY A 142 -25.41 -29.16 -30.13
C GLY A 142 -24.52 -27.92 -29.92
N SER A 143 -24.03 -27.41 -31.05
CA SER A 143 -23.13 -26.27 -31.27
C SER A 143 -23.40 -25.02 -30.44
N THR A 144 -22.37 -24.53 -29.73
CA THR A 144 -22.22 -23.11 -29.32
C THR A 144 -20.79 -22.63 -29.57
N ILE A 145 -20.72 -21.33 -29.87
CA ILE A 145 -19.60 -20.56 -30.39
C ILE A 145 -18.33 -20.76 -29.53
N GLY A 146 -17.20 -21.02 -30.19
CA GLY A 146 -15.92 -21.38 -29.58
C GLY A 146 -15.43 -20.36 -28.57
N GLY A 147 -15.48 -20.73 -27.30
CA GLY A 147 -14.72 -20.09 -26.24
C GLY A 147 -13.24 -20.40 -26.43
N THR A 148 -12.41 -19.38 -26.54
CA THR A 148 -10.96 -19.52 -26.44
C THR A 148 -10.63 -20.01 -25.04
N THR A 149 -10.25 -21.28 -24.90
CA THR A 149 -9.56 -21.73 -23.68
C THR A 149 -8.28 -20.88 -23.56
N PRO A 150 -8.03 -20.18 -22.43
CA PRO A 150 -6.81 -19.40 -22.27
C PRO A 150 -5.60 -20.29 -22.56
N SER A 151 -4.68 -19.80 -23.40
CA SER A 151 -3.43 -20.52 -23.65
C SER A 151 -2.73 -20.77 -22.32
N PRO A 152 -2.28 -22.01 -22.02
CA PRO A 152 -1.50 -22.28 -20.81
C PRO A 152 -0.10 -21.68 -20.88
N LEU A 153 0.29 -21.12 -22.04
CA LEU A 153 1.56 -20.44 -22.20
C LEU A 153 1.42 -18.95 -21.95
N SER A 154 2.34 -18.40 -21.18
CA SER A 154 2.60 -16.96 -21.06
C SER A 154 4.04 -16.66 -21.47
N ALA A 155 4.32 -15.40 -21.78
CA ALA A 155 5.70 -14.97 -22.03
C ALA A 155 5.97 -13.59 -21.46
N THR A 156 7.15 -13.41 -20.87
CA THR A 156 7.68 -12.10 -20.50
C THR A 156 8.77 -11.72 -21.47
N TYR A 157 8.77 -10.47 -21.91
CA TYR A 157 9.81 -9.90 -22.76
C TYR A 157 10.73 -9.04 -21.88
N ALA A 158 12.03 -8.95 -22.14
CA ALA A 158 12.87 -7.99 -21.42
C ALA A 158 14.07 -7.56 -22.27
N VAL A 159 14.31 -6.26 -22.36
CA VAL A 159 15.56 -5.72 -22.88
C VAL A 159 16.64 -5.88 -21.82
N THR A 160 17.68 -6.65 -22.13
CA THR A 160 18.80 -6.91 -21.22
C THR A 160 19.91 -5.86 -21.33
N SER A 161 20.04 -5.21 -22.48
CA SER A 161 20.97 -4.09 -22.71
C SER A 161 20.58 -3.35 -23.97
N GLN A 162 20.76 -2.02 -23.99
CA GLN A 162 20.46 -1.17 -25.14
C GLN A 162 21.54 -0.12 -25.35
N TRP A 163 21.83 0.18 -26.62
CA TRP A 163 22.73 1.24 -27.06
C TRP A 163 22.17 1.92 -28.32
N ASP A 164 22.82 2.98 -28.81
CA ASP A 164 22.29 3.88 -29.83
C ASP A 164 21.86 3.20 -31.16
N SER A 165 22.44 2.04 -31.49
CA SER A 165 22.20 1.35 -32.76
C SER A 165 21.65 -0.07 -32.61
N GLY A 166 21.27 -0.49 -31.40
CA GLY A 166 20.80 -1.84 -31.16
C GLY A 166 20.56 -2.19 -29.70
N PHE A 167 20.05 -3.40 -29.50
CA PHE A 167 19.72 -3.92 -28.17
C PHE A 167 19.85 -5.43 -28.12
N THR A 168 19.99 -5.97 -26.91
CA THR A 168 19.78 -7.38 -26.61
C THR A 168 18.52 -7.53 -25.77
N ALA A 169 17.71 -8.52 -26.10
CA ALA A 169 16.47 -8.82 -25.39
C ALA A 169 16.25 -10.32 -25.25
N LYS A 170 15.30 -10.70 -24.39
CA LYS A 170 14.89 -12.08 -24.17
C LYS A 170 13.40 -12.23 -24.01
N TYR A 171 12.89 -13.40 -24.39
CA TYR A 171 11.59 -13.90 -23.97
C TYR A 171 11.76 -15.04 -22.97
N THR A 172 11.01 -15.04 -21.88
CA THR A 172 10.83 -16.21 -21.01
C THR A 172 9.41 -16.73 -21.21
N ILE A 173 9.26 -17.92 -21.79
CA ILE A 173 7.98 -18.56 -22.07
C ILE A 173 7.70 -19.58 -20.95
N THR A 174 6.58 -19.45 -20.26
CA THR A 174 6.19 -20.28 -19.12
C THR A 174 4.93 -21.06 -19.43
N ASN A 175 4.90 -22.34 -19.08
CA ASN A 175 3.72 -23.19 -19.17
C ASN A 175 3.06 -23.32 -17.78
N SER A 176 1.96 -22.63 -17.55
CA SER A 176 1.16 -22.75 -16.32
C SER A 176 0.08 -23.85 -16.41
N GLY A 177 -0.05 -24.51 -17.57
CA GLY A 177 -1.00 -25.60 -17.76
C GLY A 177 -0.53 -26.92 -17.18
N ALA A 178 -1.49 -27.76 -16.79
CA ALA A 178 -1.25 -29.06 -16.17
C ALA A 178 -0.61 -30.13 -17.09
N SER A 179 -0.35 -29.82 -18.36
CA SER A 179 0.23 -30.74 -19.35
C SER A 179 1.46 -30.13 -20.01
N PRO A 180 2.52 -30.92 -20.30
CA PRO A 180 3.68 -30.42 -21.03
C PRO A 180 3.31 -29.88 -22.41
N VAL A 181 3.90 -28.74 -22.79
CA VAL A 181 3.75 -28.17 -24.13
C VAL A 181 4.97 -28.52 -24.96
N THR A 182 4.76 -29.15 -26.12
CA THR A 182 5.83 -29.50 -27.07
C THR A 182 5.77 -28.61 -28.31
N ASN A 183 6.93 -28.38 -28.94
CA ASN A 183 7.06 -27.57 -30.15
C ASN A 183 6.48 -26.16 -30.00
N TRP A 184 6.83 -25.48 -28.92
CA TRP A 184 6.40 -24.10 -28.68
C TRP A 184 6.86 -23.17 -29.83
N GLN A 185 6.06 -22.15 -30.11
CA GLN A 185 6.32 -21.16 -31.14
C GLN A 185 5.93 -19.79 -30.60
N ALA A 186 6.82 -18.80 -30.75
CA ALA A 186 6.53 -17.40 -30.45
C ALA A 186 6.57 -16.58 -31.74
N GLN A 187 5.48 -15.91 -32.06
CA GLN A 187 5.38 -14.99 -33.21
C GLN A 187 5.17 -13.58 -32.71
N PHE A 188 5.92 -12.60 -33.20
CA PHE A 188 5.78 -11.19 -32.81
C PHE A 188 6.28 -10.28 -33.92
N ASP A 189 5.86 -9.02 -33.87
CA ASP A 189 6.29 -8.00 -34.82
C ASP A 189 7.29 -7.04 -34.17
N LEU A 190 8.40 -6.76 -34.85
CA LEU A 190 9.26 -5.61 -34.54
C LEU A 190 8.92 -4.43 -35.46
N PRO A 191 9.06 -3.19 -35.01
CA PRO A 191 8.85 -2.03 -35.88
C PRO A 191 9.87 -2.02 -37.03
N ALA A 192 9.54 -1.36 -38.14
CA ALA A 192 10.36 -1.38 -39.36
C ALA A 192 11.77 -0.78 -39.22
N ASN A 193 12.02 -0.02 -38.14
CA ASN A 193 13.32 0.54 -37.80
C ASN A 193 14.19 -0.40 -36.95
N GLU A 194 13.69 -1.60 -36.63
CA GLU A 194 14.37 -2.64 -35.85
C GLU A 194 14.47 -3.95 -36.64
N SER A 195 15.55 -4.71 -36.45
CA SER A 195 15.70 -6.03 -37.07
C SER A 195 16.59 -6.94 -36.23
N ILE A 196 16.16 -8.18 -36.00
CA ILE A 196 16.96 -9.19 -35.31
C ILE A 196 18.19 -9.56 -36.15
N THR A 197 19.38 -9.54 -35.55
CA THR A 197 20.64 -9.93 -36.18
C THR A 197 21.13 -11.29 -35.74
N THR A 198 20.93 -11.68 -34.48
CA THR A 198 21.36 -12.97 -33.93
C THR A 198 20.37 -13.45 -32.88
N VAL A 199 20.14 -14.76 -32.81
CA VAL A 199 19.29 -15.42 -31.80
C VAL A 199 20.06 -16.54 -31.14
N TRP A 200 19.81 -16.77 -29.85
CA TRP A 200 20.29 -17.93 -29.09
C TRP A 200 19.14 -18.61 -28.34
N ASN A 201 19.29 -19.92 -28.10
CA ASN A 201 18.26 -20.81 -27.54
C ASN A 201 16.96 -20.90 -28.36
N ALA A 202 16.97 -20.48 -29.63
CA ALA A 202 15.85 -20.63 -30.55
C ALA A 202 16.33 -20.60 -32.00
N ASN A 203 15.50 -21.15 -32.90
CA ASN A 203 15.59 -20.91 -34.33
C ASN A 203 14.69 -19.73 -34.71
N VAL A 204 15.13 -18.88 -35.64
CA VAL A 204 14.37 -17.70 -36.10
C VAL A 204 14.03 -17.78 -37.59
N ALA A 205 12.80 -17.43 -37.92
CA ALA A 205 12.35 -17.13 -39.27
C ALA A 205 11.73 -15.72 -39.31
N GLN A 206 11.88 -15.01 -40.42
CA GLN A 206 11.38 -13.65 -40.60
C GLN A 206 10.59 -13.53 -41.91
N SER A 207 9.47 -12.81 -41.86
CA SER A 207 8.72 -12.37 -43.03
C SER A 207 8.27 -10.92 -42.82
N GLY A 208 8.93 -9.97 -43.52
CA GLY A 208 8.71 -8.55 -43.27
C GLY A 208 9.12 -8.16 -41.85
N THR A 209 8.22 -7.53 -41.10
CA THR A 209 8.41 -7.13 -39.70
C THR A 209 8.07 -8.24 -38.69
N GLN A 210 7.51 -9.36 -39.15
CA GLN A 210 7.10 -10.47 -38.29
C GLN A 210 8.23 -11.49 -38.12
N TYR A 211 8.49 -11.85 -36.87
CA TYR A 211 9.45 -12.86 -36.46
C TYR A 211 8.75 -14.07 -35.86
N THR A 212 9.26 -15.25 -36.16
CA THR A 212 8.83 -16.51 -35.56
C THR A 212 10.02 -17.21 -34.91
N LEU A 213 9.97 -17.39 -33.60
CA LEU A 213 10.92 -18.18 -32.82
C LEU A 213 10.36 -19.58 -32.57
N THR A 214 11.20 -20.60 -32.80
CA THR A 214 10.90 -22.02 -32.55
C THR A 214 12.02 -22.67 -31.75
N PRO A 215 11.79 -23.84 -31.12
CA PRO A 215 12.70 -24.38 -30.13
C PRO A 215 14.05 -24.76 -30.74
N ALA A 216 15.10 -24.67 -29.94
CA ALA A 216 16.35 -25.36 -30.22
C ALA A 216 16.16 -26.88 -30.03
N SER A 217 17.12 -27.68 -30.49
CA SER A 217 16.98 -29.14 -30.48
C SER A 217 16.85 -29.77 -29.09
N TYR A 218 17.13 -29.02 -28.02
CA TYR A 218 17.19 -29.50 -26.63
C TYR A 218 16.09 -28.95 -25.72
N ASP A 219 15.28 -27.97 -26.16
CA ASP A 219 14.26 -27.29 -25.34
C ASP A 219 12.86 -27.31 -25.98
N GLY A 220 12.61 -28.32 -26.83
CA GLY A 220 11.34 -28.52 -27.52
C GLY A 220 10.13 -28.84 -26.63
N THR A 221 10.32 -29.08 -25.32
CA THR A 221 9.24 -29.40 -24.37
C THR A 221 9.33 -28.52 -23.13
N ILE A 222 8.25 -27.80 -22.81
CA ILE A 222 8.08 -27.05 -21.56
C ILE A 222 7.15 -27.87 -20.65
N ALA A 223 7.70 -28.43 -19.57
CA ALA A 223 6.90 -29.15 -18.57
C ALA A 223 5.84 -28.24 -17.93
N SER A 224 4.83 -28.83 -17.29
CA SER A 224 3.88 -28.09 -16.44
C SER A 224 4.64 -27.32 -15.36
N GLY A 225 4.38 -26.03 -15.22
CA GLY A 225 5.10 -25.11 -14.32
C GLY A 225 6.51 -24.74 -14.76
N GLY A 226 6.98 -25.24 -15.91
CA GLY A 226 8.31 -24.97 -16.44
C GLY A 226 8.38 -23.74 -17.33
N SER A 227 9.60 -23.29 -17.62
CA SER A 227 9.87 -22.17 -18.52
C SER A 227 11.06 -22.44 -19.43
N VAL A 228 11.09 -21.76 -20.58
CA VAL A 228 12.25 -21.66 -21.48
C VAL A 228 12.58 -20.20 -21.73
N THR A 229 13.86 -19.89 -21.92
CA THR A 229 14.32 -18.52 -22.16
C THR A 229 15.10 -18.44 -23.47
N VAL A 230 14.59 -17.62 -24.38
CA VAL A 230 15.18 -17.34 -25.69
C VAL A 230 15.69 -15.91 -25.71
N GLY A 231 16.82 -15.66 -26.35
CA GLY A 231 17.38 -14.32 -26.43
C GLY A 231 17.81 -13.96 -27.83
N PHE A 232 17.84 -12.65 -28.10
CA PHE A 232 18.23 -12.14 -29.39
C PHE A 232 18.91 -10.78 -29.28
N GLN A 233 19.74 -10.48 -30.27
CA GLN A 233 20.26 -9.15 -30.53
C GLN A 233 19.55 -8.57 -31.75
N ALA A 234 19.19 -7.30 -31.70
CA ALA A 234 18.60 -6.57 -32.80
C ALA A 234 19.34 -5.26 -33.06
N THR A 235 19.40 -4.86 -34.33
CA THR A 235 19.74 -3.49 -34.72
C THR A 235 18.53 -2.60 -34.62
N GLN A 236 18.76 -1.33 -34.32
CA GLN A 236 17.73 -0.32 -34.17
C GLN A 236 18.22 0.98 -34.81
N THR A 237 17.32 1.69 -35.49
CA THR A 237 17.58 3.05 -35.99
C THR A 237 16.57 4.02 -35.40
N GLY A 238 17.02 5.09 -34.75
CA GLY A 238 16.11 5.99 -34.02
C GLY A 238 15.67 5.40 -32.68
N THR A 239 14.49 5.77 -32.18
CA THR A 239 13.99 5.36 -30.86
C THR A 239 13.49 3.91 -30.84
N TYR A 240 13.67 3.24 -29.70
CA TYR A 240 13.28 1.85 -29.51
C TYR A 240 11.77 1.75 -29.32
N SER A 241 11.18 0.66 -29.78
CA SER A 241 9.80 0.32 -29.45
C SER A 241 9.67 -1.18 -29.20
N PRO A 242 8.95 -1.59 -28.15
CA PRO A 242 8.85 -3.01 -27.82
C PRO A 242 8.13 -3.80 -28.92
N PRO A 243 8.37 -5.12 -29.00
CA PRO A 243 7.65 -5.99 -29.92
C PRO A 243 6.14 -5.92 -29.69
N THR A 244 5.38 -6.17 -30.74
CA THR A 244 3.90 -6.18 -30.70
C THR A 244 3.33 -7.50 -31.22
N HIS A 245 2.03 -7.72 -31.03
CA HIS A 245 1.31 -8.90 -31.53
C HIS A 245 1.93 -10.26 -31.16
N LEU A 246 2.36 -10.44 -29.91
CA LEU A 246 2.92 -11.73 -29.48
C LEU A 246 1.84 -12.82 -29.49
N LEU A 247 2.08 -13.86 -30.28
CA LEU A 247 1.31 -15.10 -30.30
C LEU A 247 2.20 -16.25 -29.80
N LEU A 248 1.71 -17.02 -28.83
CA LEU A 248 2.30 -18.30 -28.44
C LEU A 248 1.46 -19.44 -29.00
N ASN A 249 2.05 -20.29 -29.83
CA ASN A 249 1.36 -21.36 -30.57
C ASN A 249 0.09 -20.86 -31.30
N GLY A 250 0.16 -19.67 -31.88
CA GLY A 250 -0.95 -19.04 -32.61
C GLY A 250 -2.04 -18.44 -31.71
N GLN A 251 -1.86 -18.41 -30.38
CA GLN A 251 -2.78 -17.75 -29.45
C GLN A 251 -2.17 -16.44 -28.93
N PRO A 252 -2.93 -15.34 -28.91
CA PRO A 252 -2.44 -14.06 -28.41
C PRO A 252 -2.15 -14.13 -26.92
N VAL A 253 -1.03 -13.53 -26.53
CA VAL A 253 -0.64 -13.39 -25.12
C VAL A 253 -0.18 -11.96 -24.86
N THR A 254 -0.39 -11.48 -23.65
CA THR A 254 0.04 -10.14 -23.24
C THR A 254 1.56 -10.12 -23.10
N ILE A 255 2.22 -9.14 -23.73
CA ILE A 255 3.66 -8.91 -23.58
C ILE A 255 3.87 -8.09 -22.31
N THR A 256 4.58 -8.65 -21.33
CA THR A 256 5.05 -7.88 -20.17
C THR A 256 6.52 -7.52 -20.39
N ASP A 257 6.83 -6.23 -20.59
CA ASP A 257 8.19 -5.68 -20.68
C ASP A 257 8.58 -5.00 -19.34
N PRO A 258 9.57 -5.51 -18.58
CA PRO A 258 10.07 -4.91 -17.34
C PRO A 258 11.08 -3.77 -17.56
N GLY A 259 11.31 -3.32 -18.80
CA GLY A 259 11.92 -2.01 -19.09
C GLY A 259 13.32 -2.05 -19.69
N GLY A 260 13.51 -1.26 -20.77
CA GLY A 260 14.79 -0.92 -21.39
C GLY A 260 14.99 0.61 -21.47
N THR A 261 16.20 1.06 -21.18
CA THR A 261 16.64 2.47 -21.10
C THR A 261 16.83 3.11 -22.48
N GLY A 262 16.11 4.20 -22.77
CA GLY A 262 16.33 5.02 -23.98
C GLY A 262 15.99 6.50 -23.78
N THR A 263 17.00 7.36 -23.93
CA THR A 263 17.02 8.82 -23.76
C THR A 263 16.51 9.60 -24.98
N GLY A 264 15.94 10.79 -24.74
CA GLY A 264 15.72 11.90 -25.69
C GLY A 264 14.23 12.20 -25.96
N GLY A 265 13.70 13.43 -25.94
CA GLY A 265 14.28 14.77 -25.83
C GLY A 265 13.31 15.79 -26.47
N ALA A 266 12.99 16.85 -25.72
CA ALA A 266 12.48 18.17 -26.10
C ALA A 266 11.16 18.34 -26.90
N GLY A 267 10.21 19.01 -26.24
CA GLY A 267 9.17 19.83 -26.86
C GLY A 267 8.91 21.07 -26.00
N THR A 268 9.50 22.21 -26.37
CA THR A 268 9.36 23.52 -25.74
C THR A 268 7.93 24.05 -25.78
N GLY A 269 7.38 24.47 -24.64
CA GLY A 269 6.15 25.26 -24.53
C GLY A 269 6.30 26.31 -23.43
N SER A 270 6.58 27.55 -23.84
CA SER A 270 6.69 28.72 -22.98
C SER A 270 5.31 29.30 -22.66
N GLY A 271 5.13 29.73 -21.40
CA GLY A 271 4.03 30.58 -20.93
C GLY A 271 3.53 30.07 -19.58
N GLY A 272 3.56 30.80 -18.48
CA GLY A 272 3.83 32.20 -18.20
C GLY A 272 3.33 32.41 -16.78
N ILE A 273 4.15 33.02 -15.93
CA ILE A 273 3.93 33.20 -14.49
C ILE A 273 2.70 34.09 -14.25
N GLY A 274 1.81 33.69 -13.34
CA GLY A 274 0.67 34.50 -12.90
C GLY A 274 0.32 34.24 -11.45
N SER A 275 0.95 34.99 -10.55
CA SER A 275 0.58 35.15 -9.14
C SER A 275 -0.76 35.88 -9.02
N GLY A 276 -1.61 35.46 -8.08
CA GLY A 276 -2.80 36.21 -7.69
C GLY A 276 -3.65 35.50 -6.65
N GLY A 277 -3.32 35.68 -5.36
CA GLY A 277 -4.26 35.43 -4.27
C GLY A 277 -5.14 36.65 -4.00
N SER A 278 -6.42 36.43 -3.69
CA SER A 278 -7.18 37.14 -2.63
C SER A 278 -8.59 36.57 -2.51
N GLY A 279 -9.09 36.45 -1.28
CA GLY A 279 -10.26 35.64 -0.93
C GLY A 279 -11.61 36.35 -0.78
N SER A 280 -12.50 35.60 -0.12
CA SER A 280 -13.77 35.97 0.54
C SER A 280 -15.07 35.93 -0.28
N GLY A 281 -15.96 35.03 0.16
CA GLY A 281 -17.39 35.32 0.37
C GLY A 281 -18.32 35.27 -0.84
N GLY A 282 -18.96 34.12 -1.08
CA GLY A 282 -20.07 34.02 -2.03
C GLY A 282 -20.86 32.73 -1.86
N THR A 283 -22.04 32.84 -1.27
CA THR A 283 -23.07 31.80 -1.19
C THR A 283 -23.58 31.37 -2.56
N GLY A 284 -23.61 30.06 -2.81
CA GLY A 284 -24.55 29.40 -3.72
C GLY A 284 -24.03 29.10 -5.14
N SER A 285 -23.61 27.86 -5.37
CA SER A 285 -24.05 27.01 -6.49
C SER A 285 -23.45 25.63 -6.28
N GLY A 286 -24.28 24.59 -6.23
CA GLY A 286 -23.85 23.21 -5.98
C GLY A 286 -22.87 22.73 -7.04
N THR A 287 -21.60 22.65 -6.68
CA THR A 287 -20.65 21.72 -7.29
C THR A 287 -20.85 20.40 -6.55
N THR A 288 -21.35 19.37 -7.24
CA THR A 288 -21.29 18.00 -6.73
C THR A 288 -19.81 17.68 -6.52
N SER A 289 -19.36 17.70 -5.26
CA SER A 289 -17.99 17.33 -4.90
C SER A 289 -17.86 15.84 -5.16
N SER A 290 -17.18 15.50 -6.24
CA SER A 290 -16.82 14.13 -6.55
C SER A 290 -15.78 13.65 -5.55
N GLY A 291 -15.94 12.45 -5.01
CA GLY A 291 -15.00 11.91 -4.03
C GLY A 291 -13.61 11.70 -4.64
N VAL A 292 -12.58 11.70 -3.81
CA VAL A 292 -11.19 11.49 -4.24
C VAL A 292 -10.79 10.03 -3.98
N TYR A 293 -9.93 9.48 -4.84
CA TYR A 293 -9.24 8.21 -4.57
C TYR A 293 -7.75 8.50 -4.36
N SER A 294 -7.23 8.21 -3.17
CA SER A 294 -5.84 8.50 -2.77
C SER A 294 -5.21 7.33 -2.00
N PRO A 295 -4.76 6.26 -2.69
CA PRO A 295 -4.18 5.09 -2.02
C PRO A 295 -2.84 5.41 -1.36
N TYR A 296 -2.51 4.68 -0.28
CA TYR A 296 -1.21 4.81 0.38
C TYR A 296 -0.08 4.24 -0.50
N VAL A 297 1.09 4.85 -0.38
CA VAL A 297 2.36 4.34 -0.92
C VAL A 297 3.42 4.48 0.16
N ASP A 298 3.91 3.37 0.70
CA ASP A 298 5.13 3.41 1.50
C ASP A 298 6.34 3.66 0.58
N VAL A 299 6.86 4.89 0.61
CA VAL A 299 8.00 5.32 -0.22
C VAL A 299 9.34 4.79 0.29
N THR A 300 9.36 4.16 1.47
CA THR A 300 10.52 3.50 2.04
C THR A 300 10.59 2.03 1.66
N LEU A 301 9.47 1.42 1.26
CA LEU A 301 9.44 0.03 0.84
C LEU A 301 10.17 -0.19 -0.48
N TRP A 302 10.88 -1.32 -0.50
CA TRP A 302 11.51 -1.84 -1.68
C TRP A 302 10.45 -2.54 -2.56
N PRO A 303 10.31 -2.11 -3.83
CA PRO A 303 10.40 -3.12 -4.88
C PRO A 303 11.23 -2.60 -6.07
N GLY A 304 12.48 -2.18 -5.81
CA GLY A 304 13.47 -1.91 -6.86
C GLY A 304 14.44 -0.77 -6.56
N PRO A 305 15.57 -0.67 -7.30
CA PRO A 305 16.62 0.33 -7.05
C PRO A 305 16.18 1.79 -7.24
N ASN A 306 14.99 2.03 -7.79
CA ASN A 306 14.46 3.35 -8.12
C ASN A 306 13.16 3.71 -7.34
N GLY A 307 12.73 2.87 -6.40
CA GLY A 307 11.47 3.08 -5.65
C GLY A 307 10.22 2.74 -6.46
N TYR A 308 9.06 3.25 -6.01
CA TYR A 308 7.77 2.96 -6.63
C TYR A 308 7.61 3.61 -8.01
N ASN A 309 7.02 2.87 -8.97
CA ASN A 309 6.85 3.34 -10.34
C ASN A 309 5.54 4.13 -10.52
N PHE A 310 5.60 5.43 -10.21
CA PHE A 310 4.47 6.34 -10.37
C PHE A 310 4.00 6.55 -11.82
N ALA A 311 4.86 6.35 -12.82
CA ALA A 311 4.44 6.43 -14.22
C ALA A 311 3.47 5.28 -14.60
N ASN A 312 3.70 4.09 -14.04
CA ASN A 312 2.79 2.96 -14.19
C ASN A 312 1.46 3.21 -13.48
N ALA A 313 1.51 3.75 -12.26
CA ALA A 313 0.30 4.15 -11.53
C ALA A 313 -0.53 5.18 -12.31
N ALA A 314 0.10 6.21 -12.87
CA ALA A 314 -0.58 7.21 -13.70
C ALA A 314 -1.22 6.59 -14.95
N THR A 315 -0.53 5.64 -15.59
CA THR A 315 -1.09 4.89 -16.74
C THR A 315 -2.30 4.05 -16.34
N ALA A 316 -2.34 3.58 -15.08
CA ALA A 316 -3.46 2.86 -14.51
C ALA A 316 -4.63 3.76 -14.04
N GLY A 317 -4.51 5.08 -14.18
CA GLY A 317 -5.56 6.05 -13.82
C GLY A 317 -5.36 6.76 -12.48
N ILE A 318 -4.33 6.41 -11.71
CA ILE A 318 -4.04 7.05 -10.42
C ILE A 318 -3.72 8.53 -10.63
N LYS A 319 -4.40 9.40 -9.88
CA LYS A 319 -4.25 10.87 -9.93
C LYS A 319 -3.79 11.46 -8.61
N ASP A 320 -4.07 10.79 -7.50
CA ASP A 320 -3.68 11.21 -6.16
C ASP A 320 -3.15 10.02 -5.36
N VAL A 321 -2.25 10.24 -4.42
CA VAL A 321 -1.70 9.22 -3.50
C VAL A 321 -1.42 9.81 -2.12
N THR A 322 -1.38 8.97 -1.09
CA THR A 322 -0.91 9.36 0.24
C THR A 322 0.46 8.73 0.51
N LEU A 323 1.50 9.55 0.62
CA LEU A 323 2.87 9.10 0.81
C LEU A 323 3.13 8.79 2.29
N ALA A 324 3.55 7.55 2.58
CA ALA A 324 3.70 7.00 3.91
C ALA A 324 5.18 6.63 4.20
N PHE A 325 5.71 6.77 5.41
CA PHE A 325 5.26 7.66 6.49
C PHE A 325 6.43 8.52 6.96
N ILE A 326 6.16 9.74 7.44
CA ILE A 326 7.12 10.52 8.22
C ILE A 326 6.98 10.17 9.70
N THR A 327 8.08 9.76 10.33
CA THR A 327 8.19 9.61 11.79
C THR A 327 9.48 10.27 12.30
N ALA A 328 9.68 10.26 13.62
CA ALA A 328 10.89 10.79 14.25
C ALA A 328 12.07 9.83 14.07
N ASP A 329 13.20 10.35 13.60
CA ASP A 329 14.45 9.62 13.65
C ASP A 329 15.04 9.59 15.08
N SER A 330 16.22 8.97 15.23
CA SER A 330 16.90 8.86 16.53
C SER A 330 17.21 10.21 17.22
N THR A 331 17.21 11.32 16.47
CA THR A 331 17.46 12.69 16.93
C THR A 331 16.20 13.53 17.09
N GLY A 332 15.02 12.97 16.75
CA GLY A 332 13.76 13.69 16.74
C GLY A 332 13.47 14.47 15.45
N SER A 333 14.29 14.30 14.43
CA SER A 333 14.11 14.98 13.14
C SER A 333 13.06 14.25 12.30
N PRO A 334 12.25 14.95 11.47
CA PRO A 334 11.36 14.32 10.50
C PRO A 334 12.14 13.44 9.52
N ALA A 335 11.77 12.17 9.42
CA ALA A 335 12.40 11.23 8.51
C ALA A 335 11.39 10.21 7.96
N TRP A 336 11.54 9.84 6.70
CA TRP A 336 10.74 8.75 6.12
C TRP A 336 11.08 7.43 6.81
N GLY A 337 10.05 6.75 7.35
CA GLY A 337 10.19 5.53 8.15
C GLY A 337 10.98 5.70 9.46
N GLY A 338 11.32 6.93 9.86
CA GLY A 338 12.17 7.21 11.03
C GLY A 338 13.65 6.87 10.79
N TYR A 339 14.04 6.62 9.53
CA TYR A 339 15.42 6.31 9.18
C TYR A 339 16.23 7.60 9.06
N SER A 340 17.28 7.78 9.86
CA SER A 340 18.15 8.96 9.75
C SER A 340 18.78 9.12 8.36
N ALA A 341 18.97 8.03 7.61
CA ALA A 341 19.40 8.09 6.21
C ALA A 341 18.37 8.78 5.28
N TYR A 342 17.09 8.72 5.63
CA TYR A 342 15.98 9.40 4.94
C TYR A 342 15.43 10.56 5.78
N ALA A 343 16.25 11.17 6.65
CA ALA A 343 15.90 12.43 7.28
C ALA A 343 15.62 13.50 6.22
N VAL A 344 14.49 14.19 6.35
CA VAL A 344 14.02 15.21 5.40
C VAL A 344 15.06 16.32 5.24
N SER A 345 15.74 16.67 6.33
CA SER A 345 16.87 17.58 6.33
C SER A 345 18.19 16.82 6.50
N GLY A 346 18.95 16.69 5.41
CA GLY A 346 20.34 16.22 5.46
C GLY A 346 20.54 14.69 5.53
N GLY A 347 19.49 13.89 5.33
CA GLY A 347 19.62 12.44 5.24
C GLY A 347 20.54 12.02 4.09
N SER A 348 21.44 11.07 4.34
CA SER A 348 22.44 10.62 3.36
C SER A 348 21.86 9.97 2.10
N GLN A 349 20.63 9.46 2.18
CA GLN A 349 19.91 8.80 1.10
C GLN A 349 18.57 9.49 0.77
N ILE A 350 18.33 10.71 1.27
CA ILE A 350 17.06 11.42 1.04
C ILE A 350 16.76 11.67 -0.45
N SER A 351 17.80 11.69 -1.30
CA SER A 351 17.65 11.79 -2.75
C SER A 351 16.83 10.63 -3.34
N PHE A 352 16.86 9.44 -2.74
CA PHE A 352 16.04 8.31 -3.16
C PHE A 352 14.54 8.65 -3.04
N ILE A 353 14.11 9.19 -1.90
CA ILE A 353 12.72 9.60 -1.68
C ILE A 353 12.36 10.83 -2.53
N ASN A 354 13.24 11.83 -2.58
CA ASN A 354 12.99 13.05 -3.34
C ASN A 354 12.82 12.76 -4.85
N ASN A 355 13.55 11.78 -5.38
CA ASN A 355 13.41 11.34 -6.76
C ASN A 355 12.06 10.65 -7.00
N GLN A 356 11.56 9.86 -6.06
CA GLN A 356 10.22 9.26 -6.14
C GLN A 356 9.12 10.31 -6.15
N ILE A 357 9.19 11.30 -5.26
CA ILE A 357 8.21 12.41 -5.21
C ILE A 357 8.28 13.26 -6.48
N THR A 358 9.49 13.49 -7.02
CA THR A 358 9.66 14.15 -8.32
C THR A 358 9.04 13.33 -9.45
N ALA A 359 9.22 12.01 -9.45
CA ALA A 359 8.63 11.10 -10.44
C ALA A 359 7.10 11.08 -10.35
N MET A 360 6.54 11.13 -9.14
CA MET A 360 5.10 11.28 -8.89
C MET A 360 4.55 12.55 -9.55
N HIS A 361 5.14 13.71 -9.26
CA HIS A 361 4.72 14.98 -9.87
C HIS A 361 4.89 14.96 -11.40
N ASN A 362 5.99 14.40 -11.92
CA ASN A 362 6.22 14.27 -13.36
C ASN A 362 5.19 13.36 -14.06
N ALA A 363 4.64 12.38 -13.33
CA ALA A 363 3.55 11.54 -13.80
C ALA A 363 2.18 12.23 -13.75
N GLY A 364 2.11 13.47 -13.27
CA GLY A 364 0.86 14.23 -13.12
C GLY A 364 0.04 13.82 -11.89
N ILE A 365 0.64 13.10 -10.95
CA ILE A 365 0.01 12.65 -9.71
C ILE A 365 0.23 13.71 -8.63
N THR A 366 -0.83 14.10 -7.93
CA THR A 366 -0.78 14.90 -6.69
C THR A 366 -0.74 13.98 -5.48
N GLY A 367 -0.59 14.53 -4.28
CA GLY A 367 -0.71 13.69 -3.11
C GLY A 367 -0.75 14.41 -1.78
N SER A 368 -0.86 13.59 -0.75
CA SER A 368 -0.75 13.96 0.66
C SER A 368 0.51 13.35 1.28
N ILE A 369 0.99 13.92 2.38
CA ILE A 369 2.05 13.30 3.20
C ILE A 369 1.43 12.82 4.51
N SER A 370 1.62 11.54 4.82
CA SER A 370 1.16 10.95 6.08
C SER A 370 2.27 10.90 7.14
N PHE A 371 1.94 11.33 8.35
CA PHE A 371 2.75 11.24 9.54
C PHE A 371 2.25 10.12 10.45
N GLY A 372 3.16 9.39 11.08
CA GLY A 372 2.80 8.34 12.04
C GLY A 372 2.81 6.94 11.41
N GLY A 373 1.68 6.26 11.49
CA GLY A 373 1.50 4.85 11.10
C GLY A 373 1.87 3.85 12.21
N ALA A 374 1.69 2.56 11.92
CA ALA A 374 1.83 1.47 12.90
C ALA A 374 3.24 1.28 13.47
N ALA A 375 4.28 1.73 12.75
CA ALA A 375 5.69 1.53 13.08
C ALA A 375 6.45 2.86 13.24
N GLY A 376 7.61 2.81 13.89
CA GLY A 376 8.42 3.99 14.19
C GLY A 376 7.98 4.73 15.47
N THR A 377 8.47 5.95 15.63
CA THR A 377 8.09 6.84 16.74
C THR A 377 7.50 8.11 16.16
N ASP A 378 6.21 8.35 16.39
CA ASP A 378 5.57 9.59 15.95
C ASP A 378 6.31 10.84 16.48
N LEU A 379 6.36 11.90 15.67
CA LEU A 379 7.07 13.15 16.01
C LEU A 379 6.54 13.79 17.30
N ALA A 380 5.24 13.74 17.55
CA ALA A 380 4.63 14.25 18.77
C ALA A 380 4.93 13.37 19.99
N VAL A 381 5.05 12.05 19.80
CA VAL A 381 5.49 11.14 20.87
C VAL A 381 6.94 11.46 21.27
N TYR A 382 7.85 11.59 20.29
CA TYR A 382 9.22 12.01 20.56
C TYR A 382 9.26 13.37 21.26
N ALA A 383 8.52 14.35 20.73
CA ALA A 383 8.48 15.71 21.25
C ALA A 383 7.96 15.76 22.69
N ALA A 384 6.90 15.02 23.01
CA ALA A 384 6.37 14.93 24.37
C ALA A 384 7.39 14.28 25.33
N SER A 385 8.03 13.18 24.92
CA SER A 385 9.04 12.50 25.73
C SER A 385 10.30 13.33 25.98
N ASN A 386 10.61 14.28 25.09
CA ASN A 386 11.77 15.16 25.18
C ASN A 386 11.43 16.60 25.60
N HIS A 387 10.21 16.83 26.12
CA HIS A 387 9.75 18.13 26.61
C HIS A 387 9.87 19.27 25.57
N MET A 388 9.71 18.96 24.30
CA MET A 388 9.62 19.96 23.24
C MET A 388 8.30 20.72 23.34
N SER A 389 8.33 21.98 22.93
CA SER A 389 7.14 22.82 22.81
C SER A 389 6.34 22.54 21.52
N ALA A 390 5.07 22.93 21.51
CA ALA A 390 4.23 22.85 20.32
C ALA A 390 4.83 23.62 19.13
N ALA A 391 5.48 24.76 19.39
CA ALA A 391 6.15 25.54 18.35
C ALA A 391 7.35 24.81 17.73
N GLN A 392 8.11 24.04 18.52
CA GLN A 392 9.21 23.23 17.98
C GLN A 392 8.69 22.06 17.16
N LEU A 393 7.59 21.44 17.59
CA LEU A 393 6.94 20.38 16.80
C LEU A 393 6.30 20.95 15.51
N ALA A 394 5.70 22.15 15.56
CA ALA A 394 5.18 22.82 14.38
C ALA A 394 6.29 23.07 13.35
N GLN A 395 7.48 23.53 13.79
CA GLN A 395 8.65 23.67 12.92
C GLN A 395 9.07 22.34 12.28
N SER A 396 8.94 21.22 12.98
CA SER A 396 9.19 19.90 12.39
C SER A 396 8.20 19.56 11.28
N TYR A 397 6.91 19.88 11.43
CA TYR A 397 5.93 19.70 10.36
C TYR A 397 6.15 20.67 9.19
N GLU A 398 6.45 21.94 9.48
CA GLU A 398 6.78 22.95 8.47
C GLU A 398 8.03 22.59 7.68
N GLN A 399 9.02 21.91 8.28
CA GLN A 399 10.19 21.40 7.53
C GLN A 399 9.77 20.45 6.41
N VAL A 400 8.77 19.60 6.65
CA VAL A 400 8.25 18.66 5.64
C VAL A 400 7.47 19.42 4.56
N VAL A 401 6.57 20.32 4.97
CA VAL A 401 5.80 21.17 4.03
C VAL A 401 6.73 21.97 3.12
N ASN A 402 7.76 22.60 3.69
CA ASN A 402 8.72 23.40 2.94
C ASN A 402 9.63 22.57 2.03
N ALA A 403 9.94 21.33 2.41
CA ALA A 403 10.78 20.45 1.60
C ALA A 403 10.05 19.95 0.34
N TYR A 404 8.76 19.63 0.48
CA TYR A 404 8.01 18.92 -0.56
C TYR A 404 6.97 19.77 -1.28
N HIS A 405 6.57 20.91 -0.71
CA HIS A 405 5.47 21.74 -1.23
C HIS A 405 4.15 20.97 -1.43
N ILE A 406 3.92 19.99 -0.56
CA ILE A 406 2.67 19.24 -0.46
C ILE A 406 1.91 19.78 0.76
N TYR A 407 0.70 20.28 0.51
CA TYR A 407 -0.10 21.00 1.51
C TYR A 407 -1.29 20.20 2.04
N SER A 408 -1.47 18.96 1.58
CA SER A 408 -2.41 18.01 2.18
C SER A 408 -1.65 17.08 3.11
N LEU A 409 -1.98 17.13 4.39
CA LEU A 409 -1.26 16.41 5.44
C LEU A 409 -2.20 15.44 6.14
N ASP A 410 -1.75 14.22 6.30
CA ASP A 410 -2.47 13.16 6.99
C ASP A 410 -1.73 12.80 8.29
N TYR A 411 -2.48 12.64 9.37
CA TYR A 411 -1.95 12.22 10.67
C TYR A 411 -2.56 10.87 10.99
N ASP A 412 -1.78 9.82 10.72
CA ASP A 412 -2.14 8.43 10.98
C ASP A 412 -1.79 8.07 12.44
N VAL A 413 -2.80 8.09 13.30
CA VAL A 413 -2.64 7.99 14.75
C VAL A 413 -3.09 6.61 15.23
N GLU A 414 -2.09 5.74 15.41
CA GLU A 414 -2.31 4.33 15.73
C GLU A 414 -1.81 3.90 17.12
N GLY A 415 -2.25 2.72 17.55
CA GLY A 415 -1.73 2.02 18.71
C GLY A 415 -1.68 2.87 19.99
N ALA A 416 -0.55 2.81 20.70
CA ALA A 416 -0.36 3.48 21.99
C ALA A 416 -0.44 5.02 21.92
N MET A 417 -0.33 5.62 20.72
CA MET A 417 -0.46 7.07 20.59
C MET A 417 -1.88 7.56 20.91
N GLN A 418 -2.91 6.77 20.60
CA GLN A 418 -4.33 7.13 20.83
C GLN A 418 -4.67 7.36 22.32
N SER A 419 -3.86 6.82 23.24
CA SER A 419 -3.98 7.03 24.70
C SER A 419 -2.94 7.99 25.27
N ASN A 420 -1.99 8.49 24.47
CA ASN A 420 -0.95 9.40 24.92
C ASN A 420 -1.43 10.86 24.85
N ASN A 421 -2.22 11.28 25.85
CA ASN A 421 -2.81 12.62 25.90
C ASN A 421 -1.79 13.76 25.82
N SER A 422 -0.57 13.55 26.33
CA SER A 422 0.49 14.57 26.23
C SER A 422 0.95 14.75 24.78
N ALA A 423 1.18 13.65 24.06
CA ALA A 423 1.56 13.68 22.65
C ALA A 423 0.41 14.21 21.78
N LEU A 424 -0.83 13.75 22.00
CA LEU A 424 -2.01 14.21 21.24
C LEU A 424 -2.26 15.71 21.41
N THR A 425 -2.14 16.23 22.63
CA THR A 425 -2.28 17.68 22.89
C THR A 425 -1.19 18.45 22.18
N LEU A 426 0.06 17.98 22.27
CA LEU A 426 1.21 18.64 21.64
C LEU A 426 1.11 18.63 20.11
N GLN A 427 0.71 17.49 19.53
CA GLN A 427 0.44 17.32 18.10
C GLN A 427 -0.63 18.32 17.64
N SER A 428 -1.78 18.35 18.33
CA SER A 428 -2.90 19.20 17.95
C SER A 428 -2.56 20.69 18.01
N GLN A 429 -1.83 21.12 19.05
CA GLN A 429 -1.36 22.50 19.15
C GLN A 429 -0.37 22.86 18.04
N ALA A 430 0.56 21.95 17.72
CA ALA A 430 1.53 22.15 16.66
C ALA A 430 0.86 22.25 15.27
N ILE A 431 -0.12 21.38 15.01
CA ILE A 431 -0.92 21.40 13.77
C ILE A 431 -1.67 22.72 13.64
N ALA A 432 -2.37 23.16 14.70
CA ALA A 432 -3.12 24.42 14.67
C ALA A 432 -2.20 25.63 14.42
N MET A 433 -0.98 25.63 14.99
CA MET A 433 0.03 26.65 14.72
C MET A 433 0.48 26.64 13.25
N MET A 434 0.84 25.47 12.72
CA MET A 434 1.23 25.31 11.31
C MET A 434 0.11 25.75 10.36
N GLN A 435 -1.14 25.37 10.62
CA GLN A 435 -2.30 25.79 9.82
C GLN A 435 -2.43 27.32 9.74
N GLN A 436 -2.22 28.01 10.87
CA GLN A 436 -2.24 29.47 10.91
C GLN A 436 -1.05 30.08 10.16
N GLN A 437 0.15 29.52 10.34
CA GLN A 437 1.37 30.00 9.71
C GLN A 437 1.31 29.85 8.18
N GLU A 438 0.91 28.68 7.68
CA GLU A 438 0.82 28.39 6.26
C GLU A 438 -0.33 29.15 5.58
N ALA A 439 -1.46 29.36 6.27
CA ALA A 439 -2.50 30.27 5.78
C ALA A 439 -1.99 31.72 5.65
N ALA A 440 -1.19 32.21 6.61
CA ALA A 440 -0.58 33.53 6.55
C ALA A 440 0.48 33.65 5.44
N ASN A 441 1.16 32.55 5.11
CA ASN A 441 2.13 32.45 4.01
C ASN A 441 1.46 32.35 2.62
N GLY A 442 0.13 32.18 2.56
CA GLY A 442 -0.62 32.02 1.30
C GLY A 442 -0.61 30.59 0.76
N THR A 443 -0.22 29.61 1.58
CA THR A 443 -0.08 28.19 1.25
C THR A 443 -0.88 27.31 2.24
N PRO A 444 -2.18 27.57 2.45
CA PRO A 444 -2.95 26.90 3.50
C PRO A 444 -2.89 25.38 3.38
N VAL A 445 -2.71 24.70 4.51
CA VAL A 445 -2.66 23.24 4.60
C VAL A 445 -3.99 22.63 5.03
N THR A 446 -4.34 21.48 4.44
CA THR A 446 -5.47 20.63 4.85
C THR A 446 -4.98 19.50 5.75
N VAL A 447 -5.82 19.08 6.69
CA VAL A 447 -5.47 18.10 7.73
C VAL A 447 -6.48 16.96 7.74
N SER A 448 -5.99 15.76 7.42
CA SER A 448 -6.67 14.49 7.64
C SER A 448 -6.19 13.85 8.94
N TYR A 449 -7.09 13.16 9.63
CA TYR A 449 -6.72 12.16 10.63
C TYR A 449 -7.11 10.78 10.11
N THR A 450 -6.13 9.89 10.00
CA THR A 450 -6.33 8.46 9.70
C THR A 450 -6.32 7.67 11.00
N LEU A 451 -7.38 6.91 11.25
CA LEU A 451 -7.66 6.34 12.57
C LEU A 451 -8.16 4.89 12.50
N PRO A 452 -7.72 4.01 13.44
CA PRO A 452 -8.30 2.69 13.60
C PRO A 452 -9.80 2.76 13.91
N VAL A 453 -10.57 1.81 13.37
CA VAL A 453 -12.02 1.78 13.50
C VAL A 453 -12.51 0.36 13.75
N LEU A 454 -13.63 0.23 14.44
CA LEU A 454 -14.40 -1.02 14.48
C LEU A 454 -15.61 -0.92 13.54
N PRO A 455 -16.29 -2.02 13.20
CA PRO A 455 -17.57 -1.95 12.49
C PRO A 455 -18.62 -1.11 13.25
N SER A 456 -18.43 -0.91 14.55
CA SER A 456 -19.21 -0.04 15.44
C SER A 456 -18.72 1.41 15.49
N GLY A 457 -17.83 1.83 14.59
CA GLY A 457 -17.29 3.19 14.48
C GLY A 457 -15.97 3.40 15.22
N LEU A 458 -15.58 4.67 15.35
CA LEU A 458 -14.37 5.05 16.08
C LEU A 458 -14.52 4.69 17.56
N VAL A 459 -13.46 4.11 18.14
CA VAL A 459 -13.44 3.68 19.53
C VAL A 459 -13.58 4.89 20.46
N ALA A 460 -14.51 4.78 21.42
CA ALA A 460 -14.76 5.80 22.43
C ALA A 460 -13.81 5.70 23.62
N GLY A 461 -13.84 6.72 24.48
CA GLY A 461 -12.99 6.78 25.68
C GLY A 461 -11.58 7.29 25.39
N SER A 462 -10.74 7.36 26.42
CA SER A 462 -9.42 8.00 26.38
C SER A 462 -8.37 7.30 25.52
N ASN A 463 -8.69 6.13 24.96
CA ASN A 463 -7.73 5.26 24.27
C ASN A 463 -8.09 4.99 22.81
N GLY A 464 -9.14 5.63 22.28
CA GLY A 464 -9.64 5.39 20.93
C GLY A 464 -9.65 6.63 20.05
N GLY A 465 -9.94 6.44 18.75
CA GLY A 465 -9.93 7.50 17.75
C GLY A 465 -10.81 8.71 18.07
N LEU A 466 -11.89 8.54 18.85
CA LEU A 466 -12.69 9.69 19.30
C LEU A 466 -11.91 10.61 20.26
N ASN A 467 -10.97 10.09 21.06
CA ASN A 467 -10.09 10.91 21.89
C ASN A 467 -9.18 11.79 21.05
N VAL A 468 -8.63 11.24 19.97
CA VAL A 468 -7.76 11.97 19.03
C VAL A 468 -8.51 13.17 18.44
N LEU A 469 -9.70 12.94 17.87
CA LEU A 469 -10.50 14.00 17.27
C LEU A 469 -11.00 15.03 18.29
N ASN A 470 -11.43 14.59 19.48
CA ASN A 470 -11.82 15.51 20.55
C ASN A 470 -10.64 16.40 20.99
N THR A 471 -9.43 15.84 21.07
CA THR A 471 -8.21 16.58 21.42
C THR A 471 -7.83 17.58 20.32
N ALA A 472 -7.93 17.17 19.06
CA ALA A 472 -7.70 18.04 17.90
C ALA A 472 -8.65 19.25 17.90
N ASN A 473 -9.94 19.00 18.07
CA ASN A 473 -10.98 20.04 18.14
C ASN A 473 -10.77 20.99 19.34
N ALA A 474 -10.46 20.44 20.51
CA ALA A 474 -10.23 21.23 21.72
C ALA A 474 -9.00 22.15 21.60
N ASN A 475 -8.03 21.80 20.75
CA ASN A 475 -6.81 22.57 20.52
C ASN A 475 -6.83 23.36 19.20
N GLY A 476 -7.98 23.43 18.52
CA GLY A 476 -8.20 24.35 17.40
C GLY A 476 -7.68 23.86 16.04
N VAL A 477 -7.49 22.56 15.86
CA VAL A 477 -7.17 21.99 14.55
C VAL A 477 -8.40 22.10 13.63
N ALA A 478 -8.22 22.66 12.45
CA ALA A 478 -9.24 22.63 11.41
C ALA A 478 -9.14 21.31 10.64
N VAL A 479 -9.86 20.30 11.12
CA VAL A 479 -9.89 18.95 10.50
C VAL A 479 -10.69 19.01 9.19
N SER A 480 -10.07 18.67 8.07
CA SER A 480 -10.72 18.59 6.76
C SER A 480 -11.22 17.20 6.41
N ARG A 481 -10.57 16.15 6.95
CA ARG A 481 -10.95 14.76 6.71
C ARG A 481 -10.76 13.90 7.96
N VAL A 482 -11.68 12.96 8.16
CA VAL A 482 -11.52 11.82 9.08
C VAL A 482 -11.54 10.57 8.22
N ASN A 483 -10.37 9.96 8.05
CA ASN A 483 -10.20 8.74 7.28
C ASN A 483 -10.15 7.54 8.23
N ILE A 484 -11.00 6.54 8.00
CA ILE A 484 -11.07 5.36 8.88
C ILE A 484 -10.36 4.17 8.24
N MET A 485 -9.50 3.51 9.01
CA MET A 485 -8.83 2.27 8.61
C MET A 485 -9.78 1.09 8.82
N ALA A 486 -10.61 0.81 7.80
CA ALA A 486 -11.62 -0.24 7.79
C ALA A 486 -10.99 -1.63 7.56
N MET A 487 -10.06 -2.00 8.44
CA MET A 487 -9.20 -3.17 8.37
C MET A 487 -8.88 -3.70 9.78
N ASP A 488 -8.37 -4.92 9.83
CA ASP A 488 -7.76 -5.58 10.97
C ASP A 488 -8.60 -5.50 12.24
N TYR A 489 -9.84 -5.97 12.12
CA TYR A 489 -10.80 -5.93 13.22
C TYR A 489 -10.46 -6.95 14.31
N TYR A 490 -9.77 -8.05 13.95
CA TYR A 490 -9.44 -9.18 14.82
C TYR A 490 -10.67 -9.72 15.56
N ASP A 491 -11.84 -9.60 14.92
CA ASP A 491 -13.13 -10.03 15.43
C ASP A 491 -13.64 -11.20 14.58
N PRO A 492 -13.65 -12.44 15.11
CA PRO A 492 -14.08 -13.61 14.36
C PRO A 492 -15.56 -13.58 13.97
N SER A 493 -16.35 -12.62 14.48
CA SER A 493 -17.73 -12.40 14.04
C SER A 493 -17.82 -11.62 12.71
N VAL A 494 -16.75 -10.93 12.31
CA VAL A 494 -16.64 -10.27 11.02
C VAL A 494 -16.42 -11.33 9.94
N THR A 495 -17.47 -11.59 9.17
CA THR A 495 -17.45 -12.60 8.09
C THR A 495 -17.50 -11.98 6.69
N ASN A 496 -17.70 -10.67 6.59
CA ASN A 496 -17.72 -9.93 5.34
C ASN A 496 -17.11 -8.53 5.52
N MET A 497 -15.92 -8.33 4.95
CA MET A 497 -15.14 -7.11 5.11
C MET A 497 -15.79 -5.87 4.47
N GLY A 498 -16.51 -6.03 3.34
CA GLY A 498 -17.22 -4.91 2.70
C GLY A 498 -18.37 -4.38 3.54
N THR A 499 -19.18 -5.29 4.12
CA THR A 499 -20.23 -4.91 5.08
C THR A 499 -19.66 -4.30 6.36
N ALA A 500 -18.55 -4.83 6.86
CA ALA A 500 -17.88 -4.27 8.04
C ALA A 500 -17.39 -2.84 7.79
N ALA A 501 -16.76 -2.57 6.64
CA ALA A 501 -16.33 -1.24 6.24
C ALA A 501 -17.50 -0.25 6.10
N ILE A 502 -18.62 -0.69 5.51
CA ILE A 502 -19.84 0.13 5.38
C ILE A 502 -20.45 0.46 6.75
N ASN A 503 -20.48 -0.51 7.68
CA ASN A 503 -20.97 -0.29 9.04
C ASN A 503 -20.08 0.70 9.81
N ALA A 504 -18.76 0.55 9.69
CA ALA A 504 -17.79 1.48 10.25
C ALA A 504 -18.02 2.90 9.71
N ALA A 505 -18.14 3.05 8.38
CA ALA A 505 -18.39 4.33 7.73
C ALA A 505 -19.72 4.98 8.20
N THR A 506 -20.80 4.19 8.26
CA THR A 506 -22.13 4.66 8.71
C THR A 506 -22.13 5.10 10.17
N THR A 507 -21.44 4.36 11.03
CA THR A 507 -21.37 4.72 12.45
C THR A 507 -20.46 5.92 12.67
N THR A 508 -19.33 6.00 11.97
CA THR A 508 -18.44 7.17 12.01
C THR A 508 -19.14 8.41 11.49
N HIS A 509 -19.94 8.34 10.42
CA HIS A 509 -20.78 9.46 9.96
C HIS A 509 -21.69 10.01 11.07
N SER A 510 -22.35 9.12 11.81
CA SER A 510 -23.17 9.52 12.96
C SER A 510 -22.34 10.16 14.09
N GLN A 511 -21.13 9.66 14.33
CA GLN A 511 -20.19 10.24 15.30
C GLN A 511 -19.70 11.63 14.85
N LEU A 512 -19.45 11.83 13.55
CA LEU A 512 -19.07 13.13 12.98
C LEU A 512 -20.20 14.15 13.13
N LEU A 513 -21.45 13.78 12.88
CA LEU A 513 -22.61 14.66 13.11
C LEU A 513 -22.77 15.03 14.59
N ALA A 514 -22.47 14.12 15.51
CA ALA A 514 -22.50 14.40 16.94
C ALA A 514 -21.35 15.35 17.37
N MET A 515 -20.16 15.19 16.77
CA MET A 515 -18.97 15.96 17.10
C MET A 515 -18.97 17.36 16.46
N TYR A 516 -19.48 17.46 15.23
CA TYR A 516 -19.54 18.68 14.43
C TYR A 516 -21.00 19.03 14.10
N PRO A 517 -21.79 19.53 15.08
CA PRO A 517 -23.23 19.74 14.92
C PRO A 517 -23.60 20.80 13.88
N SER A 518 -22.62 21.55 13.36
CA SER A 518 -22.80 22.50 12.26
C SER A 518 -22.75 21.86 10.87
N LEU A 519 -22.29 20.61 10.74
CA LEU A 519 -22.26 19.90 9.47
C LEU A 519 -23.65 19.39 9.11
N SER A 520 -24.02 19.50 7.84
CA SER A 520 -25.08 18.68 7.25
C SER A 520 -24.62 17.22 7.11
N SER A 521 -25.58 16.33 6.87
CA SER A 521 -25.29 14.91 6.62
C SER A 521 -24.35 14.74 5.43
N GLU A 522 -24.58 15.48 4.35
CA GLU A 522 -23.77 15.45 3.13
C GLU A 522 -22.34 15.95 3.41
N GLN A 523 -22.19 17.01 4.20
CA GLN A 523 -20.86 17.50 4.59
C GLN A 523 -20.12 16.51 5.50
N ALA A 524 -20.82 15.81 6.39
CA ALA A 524 -20.21 14.78 7.21
C ALA A 524 -19.74 13.57 6.37
N TRP A 525 -20.46 13.20 5.31
CA TRP A 525 -19.99 12.19 4.35
C TRP A 525 -18.77 12.67 3.55
N GLN A 526 -18.76 13.92 3.12
CA GLN A 526 -17.61 14.53 2.43
C GLN A 526 -16.38 14.67 3.34
N MET A 527 -16.57 14.82 4.65
CA MET A 527 -15.49 14.80 5.64
C MET A 527 -14.94 13.38 5.87
N LEU A 528 -15.71 12.33 5.57
CA LEU A 528 -15.29 10.95 5.77
C LEU A 528 -14.38 10.45 4.64
N GLY A 529 -13.32 9.74 5.00
CA GLY A 529 -12.56 8.84 4.13
C GLY A 529 -12.66 7.40 4.64
N VAL A 530 -12.52 6.40 3.75
CA VAL A 530 -12.47 4.99 4.13
C VAL A 530 -11.28 4.31 3.46
N THR A 531 -10.40 3.71 4.26
CA THR A 531 -9.18 3.01 3.84
C THR A 531 -9.24 1.56 4.29
N PRO A 532 -9.51 0.59 3.39
CA PRO A 532 -9.36 -0.83 3.69
C PRO A 532 -7.93 -1.32 3.45
N LEU A 533 -7.57 -2.43 4.09
CA LEU A 533 -6.41 -3.24 3.73
C LEU A 533 -6.85 -4.18 2.60
N ILE A 534 -6.30 -4.05 1.40
CA ILE A 534 -6.77 -4.84 0.24
C ILE A 534 -6.26 -6.28 0.29
N GLY A 535 -7.06 -7.22 -0.20
CA GLY A 535 -6.70 -8.63 -0.21
C GLY A 535 -6.67 -9.24 1.19
N ILE A 536 -5.62 -9.97 1.53
CA ILE A 536 -5.47 -10.59 2.84
C ILE A 536 -4.96 -9.54 3.84
N ASN A 537 -5.65 -9.47 4.96
CA ASN A 537 -5.36 -8.61 6.09
C ASN A 537 -4.29 -9.19 7.03
N ASP A 538 -3.87 -8.43 8.05
CA ASP A 538 -2.94 -8.93 9.07
C ASP A 538 -3.54 -10.07 9.90
N ASP A 539 -4.87 -10.09 10.09
CA ASP A 539 -5.61 -11.32 10.39
C ASP A 539 -5.91 -12.07 9.08
N PRO A 540 -5.27 -13.23 8.81
CA PRO A 540 -5.48 -13.94 7.54
C PRO A 540 -6.89 -14.49 7.34
N SER A 541 -7.75 -14.47 8.38
CA SER A 541 -9.17 -14.79 8.26
C SER A 541 -10.00 -13.64 7.68
N GLU A 542 -9.48 -12.41 7.75
CA GLU A 542 -10.04 -11.23 7.13
C GLU A 542 -9.49 -11.08 5.71
N ILE A 543 -10.39 -11.07 4.72
CA ILE A 543 -10.01 -10.92 3.32
C ILE A 543 -10.91 -9.87 2.68
N PHE A 544 -10.36 -8.70 2.37
CA PHE A 544 -11.04 -7.66 1.62
C PHE A 544 -10.94 -7.94 0.12
N THR A 545 -11.98 -8.53 -0.44
CA THR A 545 -12.01 -8.98 -1.85
C THR A 545 -12.36 -7.85 -2.83
N LEU A 546 -12.16 -8.08 -4.13
CA LEU A 546 -12.64 -7.16 -5.19
C LEU A 546 -14.16 -6.92 -5.12
N ALA A 547 -14.95 -7.92 -4.70
CA ALA A 547 -16.39 -7.75 -4.50
C ALA A 547 -16.69 -6.81 -3.32
N ASN A 548 -15.87 -6.84 -2.26
CA ASN A 548 -15.98 -5.88 -1.15
C ASN A 548 -15.60 -4.46 -1.60
N ALA A 549 -14.58 -4.32 -2.44
CA ALA A 549 -14.21 -3.04 -3.03
C ALA A 549 -15.35 -2.44 -3.87
N GLN A 550 -16.02 -3.26 -4.70
CA GLN A 550 -17.18 -2.83 -5.50
C GLN A 550 -18.34 -2.40 -4.60
N GLN A 551 -18.62 -3.18 -3.56
CA GLN A 551 -19.68 -2.88 -2.59
C GLN A 551 -19.42 -1.55 -1.86
N LEU A 552 -18.19 -1.34 -1.37
CA LEU A 552 -17.80 -0.12 -0.69
C LEU A 552 -17.81 1.10 -1.63
N THR A 553 -17.35 0.93 -2.88
CA THR A 553 -17.35 2.02 -3.87
C THR A 553 -18.76 2.45 -4.24
N ALA A 554 -19.67 1.49 -4.46
CA ALA A 554 -21.07 1.82 -4.73
C ALA A 554 -21.73 2.56 -3.55
N PHE A 555 -21.43 2.15 -2.32
CA PHE A 555 -21.88 2.85 -1.12
C PHE A 555 -21.30 4.27 -1.02
N ALA A 556 -20.02 4.44 -1.34
CA ALA A 556 -19.33 5.72 -1.33
C ALA A 556 -19.92 6.69 -2.36
N GLN A 557 -20.18 6.23 -3.59
CA GLN A 557 -20.83 7.01 -4.63
C GLN A 557 -22.26 7.42 -4.22
N GLN A 558 -23.02 6.49 -3.63
CA GLN A 558 -24.39 6.76 -3.19
C GLN A 558 -24.47 7.82 -2.10
N ASN A 559 -23.51 7.85 -1.17
CA ASN A 559 -23.50 8.76 -0.03
C ASN A 559 -22.62 9.99 -0.23
N HIS A 560 -21.97 10.10 -1.39
CA HIS A 560 -20.98 11.14 -1.68
C HIS A 560 -19.89 11.20 -0.59
N ILE A 561 -19.26 10.05 -0.29
CA ILE A 561 -18.11 9.99 0.60
C ILE A 561 -16.95 10.80 -0.01
N GLY A 562 -16.23 11.53 0.84
CA GLY A 562 -15.18 12.44 0.38
C GLY A 562 -13.92 11.74 -0.11
N GLU A 563 -13.61 10.54 0.39
CA GLU A 563 -12.44 9.77 -0.05
C GLU A 563 -12.59 8.27 0.10
N LEU A 564 -12.05 7.54 -0.88
CA LEU A 564 -11.63 6.16 -0.71
C LEU A 564 -10.11 6.09 -0.82
N SER A 565 -9.52 5.16 -0.08
CA SER A 565 -8.09 4.86 -0.13
C SER A 565 -7.90 3.37 0.09
N MET A 566 -6.65 2.91 0.18
CA MET A 566 -6.31 1.55 0.57
C MET A 566 -4.89 1.47 1.10
N TRP A 567 -4.64 0.47 1.95
CA TRP A 567 -3.30 -0.03 2.24
C TRP A 567 -3.02 -1.28 1.39
N GLU A 568 -2.13 -1.23 0.40
CA GLU A 568 -1.50 -0.04 -0.18
C GLU A 568 -1.33 -0.25 -1.69
N LEU A 569 -0.96 0.80 -2.42
CA LEU A 569 -0.88 0.76 -3.88
C LEU A 569 0.12 -0.27 -4.43
N PRO A 570 1.33 -0.45 -3.89
CA PRO A 570 2.22 -1.55 -4.27
C PRO A 570 1.60 -2.94 -4.12
N ARG A 571 0.66 -3.12 -3.19
CA ARG A 571 -0.05 -4.39 -2.96
C ARG A 571 -1.14 -4.67 -3.98
N ASP A 572 -1.48 -3.74 -4.88
CA ASP A 572 -2.55 -3.92 -5.88
C ASP A 572 -2.10 -4.79 -7.08
N LEU A 573 -1.62 -5.98 -6.76
CA LEU A 573 -1.23 -7.06 -7.65
C LEU A 573 -1.36 -8.38 -6.90
N THR A 574 -1.37 -9.51 -7.60
CA THR A 574 -1.68 -10.81 -6.98
C THR A 574 -0.69 -11.22 -5.89
N GLY A 575 0.61 -11.18 -6.20
CA GLY A 575 1.66 -11.68 -5.31
C GLY A 575 1.58 -13.18 -5.04
N THR A 576 2.11 -13.60 -3.89
CA THR A 576 1.97 -14.96 -3.38
C THR A 576 0.57 -15.16 -2.81
N LEU A 577 -0.21 -16.02 -3.45
CA LEU A 577 -1.55 -16.38 -2.98
C LEU A 577 -1.52 -16.92 -1.55
N GLY A 578 -2.40 -16.40 -0.70
CA GLY A 578 -2.51 -16.82 0.70
C GLY A 578 -1.49 -16.18 1.65
N ALA A 579 -0.61 -15.30 1.16
CA ALA A 579 0.37 -14.59 1.99
C ALA A 579 -0.08 -13.14 2.27
N VAL A 580 0.27 -12.67 3.47
CA VAL A 580 0.22 -11.24 3.83
C VAL A 580 1.63 -10.71 3.65
N ASP A 581 1.84 -9.91 2.62
CA ASP A 581 3.15 -9.33 2.31
C ASP A 581 2.96 -7.93 1.73
N ALA A 582 3.63 -6.94 2.33
CA ALA A 582 3.57 -5.55 1.89
C ALA A 582 4.26 -5.32 0.53
N THR A 583 5.22 -6.17 0.18
CA THR A 583 6.08 -6.03 -1.00
C THR A 583 5.73 -6.98 -2.15
N ASP A 584 5.01 -8.07 -1.86
CA ASP A 584 4.74 -9.12 -2.83
C ASP A 584 3.33 -9.04 -3.43
N GLY A 585 2.32 -8.48 -2.75
CA GLY A 585 0.98 -8.26 -3.31
C GLY A 585 -0.15 -8.40 -2.30
N SER A 586 -1.39 -8.40 -2.80
CA SER A 586 -2.61 -8.50 -1.98
C SER A 586 -2.84 -9.91 -1.42
N GLY A 587 -2.15 -10.92 -1.95
CA GLY A 587 -2.33 -12.32 -1.58
C GLY A 587 -3.59 -12.97 -2.17
N ILE A 588 -4.33 -12.28 -3.03
CA ILE A 588 -5.49 -12.82 -3.75
C ILE A 588 -5.31 -12.72 -5.27
N ALA A 589 -5.97 -13.61 -6.01
CA ALA A 589 -5.90 -13.59 -7.47
C ALA A 589 -6.60 -12.34 -8.04
N GLN A 590 -5.84 -11.50 -8.74
CA GLN A 590 -6.32 -10.27 -9.37
C GLN A 590 -5.40 -9.82 -10.53
N THR A 591 -5.92 -8.97 -11.41
CA THR A 591 -5.05 -8.22 -12.33
C THR A 591 -4.36 -7.07 -11.58
N PRO A 592 -3.16 -6.63 -12.01
CA PRO A 592 -2.56 -5.42 -11.45
C PRO A 592 -3.54 -4.23 -11.53
N PHE A 593 -3.57 -3.42 -10.47
CA PHE A 593 -4.45 -2.26 -10.31
C PHE A 593 -5.96 -2.57 -10.26
N ALA A 594 -6.36 -3.83 -10.00
CA ALA A 594 -7.77 -4.19 -9.98
C ALA A 594 -8.56 -3.48 -8.87
N PHE A 595 -7.98 -3.28 -7.68
CA PHE A 595 -8.63 -2.51 -6.62
C PHE A 595 -8.68 -1.03 -6.98
N SER A 596 -7.60 -0.49 -7.53
CA SER A 596 -7.50 0.90 -7.98
C SER A 596 -8.57 1.25 -9.01
N GLN A 597 -8.75 0.39 -10.01
CA GLN A 597 -9.78 0.56 -11.04
C GLN A 597 -11.21 0.56 -10.48
N ILE A 598 -11.42 -0.09 -9.34
CA ILE A 598 -12.70 -0.06 -8.63
C ILE A 598 -12.81 1.24 -7.84
N PHE A 599 -11.86 1.54 -6.96
CA PHE A 599 -11.94 2.69 -6.06
C PHE A 599 -11.90 4.05 -6.77
N GLU A 600 -11.20 4.19 -7.90
CA GLU A 600 -11.18 5.44 -8.68
C GLU A 600 -12.59 5.83 -9.18
N GLN A 601 -13.53 4.88 -9.27
CA GLN A 601 -14.92 5.15 -9.67
C GLN A 601 -15.66 6.05 -8.68
N ILE A 602 -15.17 6.23 -7.45
CA ILE A 602 -15.71 7.25 -6.52
C ILE A 602 -15.75 8.64 -7.16
N GLY A 603 -14.81 8.92 -8.06
CA GLY A 603 -14.69 10.15 -8.85
C GLY A 603 -15.70 10.28 -10.00
N THR A 604 -16.57 9.29 -10.19
CA THR A 604 -17.57 9.24 -11.28
C THR A 604 -18.97 9.24 -10.70
N GLU A 605 -19.84 10.14 -11.18
CA GLU A 605 -21.26 10.12 -10.79
C GLU A 605 -21.90 8.80 -11.23
N SER A 606 -22.57 8.12 -10.30
CA SER A 606 -23.31 6.90 -10.58
C SER A 606 -24.38 7.17 -11.65
N GLN A 607 -24.21 6.56 -12.83
CA GLN A 607 -25.30 6.47 -13.82
C GLN A 607 -26.29 5.41 -13.33
N MET A 608 -27.22 5.80 -12.45
CA MET A 608 -28.44 5.02 -12.17
C MET A 608 -29.68 5.70 -12.70
#